data_AF-A0AAU3YYS1-F1
#
_entry.id   AF-A0AAU3YYS1-F1
#
_cell.length_a   1.000
_cell.length_b   1.000
_cell.length_c   1.000
_cell.angle_alpha   90.00
_cell.angle_beta   90.00
_cell.angle_gamma   90.00
#
_symmetry.space_group_name_H-M   'P 1'
#
loop_
_entity.id
_entity.type
_entity.pdbx_description
1 polymer ?
#
loop_
_entity_poly.entity_id
_entity_poly.type
_entity_poly.pdbx_seq_one_letter_code
_entity_poly.pdbx_strand_id
1 'polypeptide(L)'
;MLVRKKKISMFTLVAVAAGLALTACDNNGTDSASSSQAGSSSSSSSSSSAQSPAPASKSAKGGTSGTSAKSGVSCTNQINYAGDPRSNAEINSIGADTGHCPAPEKKSTPAGAPAKSGVSCTNQINYAGDPRSNAEINSIGADTGHCPAPEKKSTPAGTPAKSGVSCTNQINYAGDSRSNAEINSIGADTGYCPPVKH
;
A
#
# COMPACT_ATOMS: atom_id res chain seq x y z
N MET A 1 52.20 33.78 4.20
CA MET A 1 50.88 34.43 4.16
C MET A 1 50.69 35.05 2.79
N LEU A 2 49.72 34.57 1.98
CA LEU A 2 49.25 35.29 0.81
C LEU A 2 47.78 34.94 0.54
N VAL A 3 47.08 35.92 0.00
CA VAL A 3 45.70 36.31 0.30
C VAL A 3 44.64 35.50 -0.47
N ARG A 4 43.51 35.30 0.22
CA ARG A 4 42.23 34.70 -0.24
C ARG A 4 41.75 35.30 -1.57
N LYS A 5 41.34 34.47 -2.53
CA LYS A 5 40.41 34.86 -3.62
C LYS A 5 39.09 34.13 -3.46
N LYS A 6 38.16 34.79 -2.78
CA LYS A 6 36.75 34.42 -2.65
C LYS A 6 36.07 34.72 -3.98
N LYS A 7 35.74 33.70 -4.77
CA LYS A 7 34.90 33.86 -5.97
C LYS A 7 33.44 33.80 -5.54
N ILE A 8 32.80 34.97 -5.53
CA ILE A 8 31.36 35.14 -5.33
C ILE A 8 30.72 34.96 -6.70
N SER A 9 29.94 33.89 -6.91
CA SER A 9 29.09 33.76 -8.08
C SER A 9 27.67 34.19 -7.70
N MET A 10 27.19 35.19 -8.42
CA MET A 10 25.91 35.87 -8.24
C MET A 10 24.71 34.99 -8.59
N PHE A 11 23.69 35.10 -7.74
CA PHE A 11 22.26 35.26 -8.03
C PHE A 11 21.72 34.84 -9.40
N THR A 12 20.71 33.97 -9.37
CA THR A 12 19.49 34.13 -10.19
C THR A 12 18.29 33.58 -9.42
N LEU A 13 17.45 34.50 -8.94
CA LEU A 13 16.13 34.25 -8.35
C LEU A 13 15.13 34.17 -9.50
N VAL A 14 14.50 33.02 -9.70
CA VAL A 14 13.36 32.90 -10.61
C VAL A 14 12.11 32.73 -9.75
N ALA A 15 11.40 33.84 -9.57
CA ALA A 15 10.06 33.86 -8.99
C ALA A 15 9.05 33.63 -10.12
N VAL A 16 8.35 32.49 -10.07
CA VAL A 16 7.17 32.24 -10.90
C VAL A 16 5.96 32.32 -9.99
N ALA A 17 5.22 33.42 -10.09
CA ALA A 17 3.89 33.57 -9.52
C ALA A 17 2.88 33.45 -10.67
N ALA A 18 2.10 32.36 -10.66
CA ALA A 18 0.90 32.23 -11.45
C ALA A 18 -0.22 31.74 -10.52
N GLY A 19 -1.05 32.68 -10.09
CA GLY A 19 -2.35 32.41 -9.48
C GLY A 19 -3.45 32.59 -10.52
N LEU A 20 -4.52 31.78 -10.42
CA LEU A 20 -5.88 31.85 -10.99
C LEU A 20 -6.45 30.42 -10.81
N ALA A 21 -7.65 30.14 -10.30
CA ALA A 21 -8.76 30.91 -9.78
C ALA A 21 -9.63 29.98 -8.90
N LEU A 22 -10.34 30.53 -7.89
CA LEU A 22 -11.39 29.83 -7.15
C LEU A 22 -12.64 29.69 -8.04
N THR A 23 -13.17 28.49 -8.18
CA THR A 23 -14.53 28.24 -8.67
C THR A 23 -15.45 27.95 -7.49
N ALA A 24 -15.89 29.00 -6.82
CA ALA A 24 -17.10 28.96 -6.02
C ALA A 24 -18.29 29.18 -6.97
N CYS A 25 -19.07 28.13 -7.22
CA CYS A 25 -20.40 28.25 -7.79
C CYS A 25 -21.38 27.88 -6.69
N ASP A 26 -21.85 28.93 -6.01
CA ASP A 26 -22.98 28.92 -5.10
C ASP A 26 -24.17 29.63 -5.77
N ASN A 27 -25.36 29.16 -5.44
CA ASN A 27 -26.67 29.78 -5.62
C ASN A 27 -27.25 29.94 -7.04
N ASN A 28 -28.08 28.96 -7.38
CA ASN A 28 -29.19 29.10 -8.31
C ASN A 28 -30.35 29.89 -7.66
N GLY A 29 -30.59 31.08 -8.20
CA GLY A 29 -31.93 31.55 -8.60
C GLY A 29 -32.99 31.71 -7.52
N THR A 30 -33.07 32.92 -6.99
CA THR A 30 -34.26 33.52 -6.39
C THR A 30 -35.38 33.67 -7.41
N ASP A 31 -36.57 33.18 -7.10
CA ASP A 31 -37.83 33.78 -7.56
C ASP A 31 -38.65 34.24 -6.36
N SER A 32 -39.05 35.50 -6.45
CA SER A 32 -39.79 36.26 -5.45
C SER A 32 -41.29 35.97 -5.56
N ALA A 33 -42.00 35.87 -4.44
CA ALA A 33 -43.18 36.70 -4.12
C ALA A 33 -43.94 36.22 -2.87
N SER A 34 -44.03 37.12 -1.90
CA SER A 34 -45.19 37.49 -1.06
C SER A 34 -46.10 36.43 -0.41
N SER A 35 -45.94 36.40 0.92
CA SER A 35 -46.95 36.71 1.95
C SER A 35 -48.08 35.72 2.32
N SER A 36 -48.14 35.51 3.64
CA SER A 36 -49.34 35.38 4.50
C SER A 36 -49.65 34.00 5.09
N GLN A 37 -49.25 33.89 6.36
CA GLN A 37 -50.03 33.47 7.53
C GLN A 37 -50.81 32.14 7.55
N ALA A 38 -50.54 31.45 8.67
CA ALA A 38 -51.45 30.70 9.53
C ALA A 38 -51.91 29.30 9.11
N GLY A 39 -51.85 28.38 10.08
CA GLY A 39 -52.60 27.12 10.02
C GLY A 39 -51.89 25.95 10.69
N SER A 40 -52.05 25.84 12.00
CA SER A 40 -51.62 24.72 12.84
C SER A 40 -52.28 23.38 12.47
N SER A 41 -51.67 22.31 13.01
CA SER A 41 -52.28 21.06 13.51
C SER A 41 -52.27 19.79 12.62
N SER A 42 -51.30 18.93 12.97
CA SER A 42 -51.42 17.53 13.42
C SER A 42 -52.15 16.44 12.61
N SER A 43 -51.43 15.30 12.56
CA SER A 43 -51.82 13.92 12.91
C SER A 43 -52.13 12.89 11.81
N SER A 44 -51.32 11.81 11.91
CA SER A 44 -51.67 10.37 11.90
C SER A 44 -51.89 9.60 10.59
N SER A 45 -50.95 8.66 10.32
CA SER A 45 -51.09 7.21 10.05
C SER A 45 -52.21 6.71 9.10
N SER A 46 -52.06 5.76 8.16
CA SER A 46 -51.38 4.46 8.22
C SER A 46 -51.46 3.76 6.84
N SER A 47 -50.45 2.91 6.54
CA SER A 47 -50.51 1.58 5.87
C SER A 47 -51.31 1.31 4.58
N SER A 48 -50.64 0.70 3.59
CA SER A 48 -51.18 -0.41 2.76
C SER A 48 -50.04 -1.23 2.12
N SER A 49 -50.30 -2.52 1.93
CA SER A 49 -49.37 -3.65 1.85
C SER A 49 -49.20 -4.27 0.46
N ALA A 50 -48.13 -5.09 0.31
CA ALA A 50 -47.90 -6.22 -0.65
C ALA A 50 -47.66 -5.88 -2.14
N GLN A 51 -46.87 -6.58 -2.98
CA GLN A 51 -46.37 -7.98 -3.03
C GLN A 51 -45.20 -8.11 -4.09
N SER A 52 -44.34 -9.13 -3.93
CA SER A 52 -43.09 -9.55 -4.66
C SER A 52 -43.26 -9.98 -6.16
N PRO A 53 -42.23 -10.37 -7.00
CA PRO A 53 -41.06 -11.25 -6.70
C PRO A 53 -39.69 -11.05 -7.45
N ALA A 54 -38.61 -11.58 -6.82
CA ALA A 54 -37.33 -12.21 -7.28
C ALA A 54 -36.56 -11.79 -8.58
N PRO A 55 -35.21 -11.96 -8.63
CA PRO A 55 -34.67 -13.29 -8.97
C PRO A 55 -33.45 -13.74 -8.14
N ALA A 56 -33.27 -15.07 -8.16
CA ALA A 56 -32.16 -15.81 -7.61
C ALA A 56 -30.80 -15.39 -8.20
N SER A 57 -29.75 -15.42 -7.39
CA SER A 57 -28.39 -15.65 -7.88
C SER A 57 -27.61 -16.51 -6.89
N LYS A 58 -27.41 -17.75 -7.36
CA LYS A 58 -26.40 -18.75 -7.02
C LYS A 58 -25.50 -18.40 -5.84
N SER A 59 -25.66 -19.18 -4.78
CA SER A 59 -24.65 -19.41 -3.75
C SER A 59 -23.32 -19.78 -4.40
N ALA A 60 -22.47 -18.77 -4.60
CA ALA A 60 -21.07 -18.98 -4.89
C ALA A 60 -20.42 -19.39 -3.57
N LYS A 61 -19.98 -20.65 -3.54
CA LYS A 61 -19.23 -21.27 -2.46
C LYS A 61 -17.87 -20.60 -2.29
N GLY A 62 -17.87 -19.37 -1.76
CA GLY A 62 -16.72 -18.81 -1.04
C GLY A 62 -16.90 -19.20 0.41
N GLY A 63 -15.92 -19.88 1.01
CA GLY A 63 -15.98 -20.20 2.44
C GLY A 63 -16.09 -18.91 3.25
N THR A 64 -17.31 -18.54 3.67
CA THR A 64 -17.56 -17.30 4.40
C THR A 64 -17.13 -17.50 5.84
N SER A 65 -15.88 -17.17 6.12
CA SER A 65 -15.45 -16.87 7.48
C SER A 65 -16.16 -15.57 7.90
N GLY A 66 -17.33 -15.68 8.53
CA GLY A 66 -18.16 -14.55 8.92
C GLY A 66 -19.41 -14.99 9.70
N THR A 67 -19.87 -14.15 10.62
CA THR A 67 -21.09 -14.39 11.40
C THR A 67 -22.31 -14.12 10.53
N SER A 68 -23.38 -14.92 10.63
CA SER A 68 -24.62 -14.65 9.89
C SER A 68 -25.17 -13.24 10.15
N ALA A 69 -25.52 -12.52 9.08
CA ALA A 69 -26.12 -11.21 9.19
C ALA A 69 -27.59 -11.34 9.63
N LYS A 70 -27.98 -10.62 10.68
CA LYS A 70 -29.39 -10.51 11.10
C LYS A 70 -30.15 -9.58 10.15
N SER A 71 -31.34 -10.03 9.73
CA SER A 71 -32.23 -9.24 8.86
C SER A 71 -32.53 -7.88 9.48
N GLY A 72 -32.38 -6.81 8.70
CA GLY A 72 -32.62 -5.43 9.13
C GLY A 72 -31.57 -4.83 10.06
N VAL A 73 -30.49 -5.55 10.37
CA VAL A 73 -29.40 -5.06 11.22
C VAL A 73 -28.12 -4.96 10.40
N SER A 74 -27.48 -3.80 10.41
CA SER A 74 -26.18 -3.62 9.76
C SER A 74 -25.11 -4.46 10.46
N CYS A 75 -24.10 -4.90 9.71
CA CYS A 75 -23.01 -5.67 10.29
C CYS A 75 -22.24 -4.88 11.34
N THR A 76 -22.04 -3.59 11.11
CA THR A 76 -21.36 -2.69 12.05
C THR A 76 -22.10 -2.49 13.39
N ASN A 77 -23.39 -2.83 13.45
CA ASN A 77 -24.17 -2.84 14.70
C ASN A 77 -24.21 -4.24 15.36
N GLN A 78 -23.73 -5.28 14.69
CA GLN A 78 -23.71 -6.66 15.18
C GLN A 78 -22.33 -7.07 15.70
N ILE A 79 -21.27 -6.60 15.04
CA ILE A 79 -19.88 -6.94 15.35
C ILE A 79 -19.10 -5.65 15.56
N ASN A 80 -18.16 -5.67 16.50
CA ASN A 80 -17.23 -4.56 16.70
C ASN A 80 -16.12 -4.60 15.65
N TYR A 81 -16.12 -3.63 14.74
CA TYR A 81 -15.11 -3.44 13.69
C TYR A 81 -14.06 -2.37 14.03
N ALA A 82 -13.86 -2.05 15.31
CA ALA A 82 -12.82 -1.09 15.71
C ALA A 82 -11.44 -1.51 15.18
N GLY A 83 -10.80 -0.63 14.39
CA GLY A 83 -9.49 -0.88 13.78
C GLY A 83 -9.52 -1.62 12.45
N ASP A 84 -10.71 -1.97 11.92
CA ASP A 84 -10.86 -2.47 10.56
C ASP A 84 -10.57 -1.35 9.55
N PRO A 85 -9.68 -1.58 8.55
CA PRO A 85 -9.36 -0.57 7.55
C PRO A 85 -10.52 -0.32 6.56
N ARG A 86 -11.46 -1.26 6.43
CA ARG A 86 -12.60 -1.13 5.52
C ARG A 86 -13.63 -0.19 6.11
N SER A 87 -14.34 0.53 5.22
CA SER A 87 -15.38 1.45 5.66
C SER A 87 -16.61 0.71 6.19
N ASN A 88 -17.37 1.35 7.08
CA ASN A 88 -18.65 0.80 7.55
C ASN A 88 -19.61 0.49 6.39
N ALA A 89 -19.60 1.30 5.34
CA ALA A 89 -20.44 1.09 4.16
C ALA A 89 -20.04 -0.18 3.40
N GLU A 90 -18.75 -0.39 3.18
CA GLU A 90 -18.20 -1.57 2.52
C GLU A 90 -18.52 -2.85 3.32
N ILE A 91 -18.28 -2.84 4.63
CA ILE A 91 -18.58 -3.95 5.54
C ILE A 91 -20.07 -4.31 5.49
N ASN A 92 -20.95 -3.31 5.49
CA ASN A 92 -22.39 -3.52 5.41
C ASN A 92 -22.84 -4.00 4.02
N SER A 93 -22.20 -3.54 2.94
CA SER A 93 -22.46 -4.05 1.59
C SER A 93 -22.11 -5.53 1.50
N ILE A 94 -20.91 -5.93 1.95
CA ILE A 94 -20.50 -7.34 1.98
C ILE A 94 -21.50 -8.18 2.79
N GLY A 95 -21.96 -7.67 3.93
CA GLY A 95 -22.98 -8.31 4.75
C GLY A 95 -24.32 -8.50 4.05
N ALA A 96 -24.80 -7.48 3.34
CA ALA A 96 -26.04 -7.52 2.58
C ALA A 96 -25.93 -8.47 1.37
N ASP A 97 -24.79 -8.44 0.69
CA ASP A 97 -24.55 -9.21 -0.54
C ASP A 97 -24.35 -10.71 -0.24
N THR A 98 -23.69 -11.03 0.87
CA THR A 98 -23.33 -12.43 1.21
C THR A 98 -24.29 -13.07 2.23
N GLY A 99 -25.12 -12.28 2.92
CA GLY A 99 -25.90 -12.74 4.07
C GLY A 99 -25.05 -13.03 5.32
N HIS A 100 -23.75 -12.73 5.29
CA HIS A 100 -22.82 -12.94 6.39
C HIS A 100 -21.97 -11.68 6.62
N CYS A 101 -21.93 -11.23 7.87
CA CYS A 101 -21.03 -10.16 8.26
C CYS A 101 -19.57 -10.64 8.21
N PRO A 102 -18.70 -9.96 7.46
CA PRO A 102 -17.30 -10.36 7.34
C PRO A 102 -16.63 -10.29 8.71
N ALA A 103 -15.65 -11.16 8.97
CA ALA A 103 -14.81 -11.01 10.14
C ALA A 103 -14.07 -9.65 10.10
N PRO A 104 -13.89 -8.96 11.25
CA PRO A 104 -13.07 -7.75 11.30
C PRO A 104 -11.66 -8.02 10.82
N GLU A 105 -11.18 -7.21 9.89
CA GLU A 105 -9.81 -7.22 9.44
C GLU A 105 -8.95 -6.42 10.44
N LYS A 106 -7.78 -6.95 10.77
CA LYS A 106 -6.80 -6.19 11.54
C LYS A 106 -5.93 -5.45 10.54
N LYS A 107 -5.72 -4.14 10.74
CA LYS A 107 -4.62 -3.44 10.07
C LYS A 107 -3.34 -4.22 10.35
N SER A 108 -2.68 -4.73 9.31
CA SER A 108 -1.42 -5.43 9.43
C SER A 108 -0.44 -4.53 10.18
N THR A 109 0.09 -5.00 11.31
CA THR A 109 1.17 -4.30 11.99
C THR A 109 2.35 -4.22 11.02
N PRO A 110 2.89 -3.02 10.74
CA PRO A 110 4.05 -2.91 9.88
C PRO A 110 5.18 -3.79 10.40
N ALA A 111 5.78 -4.59 9.52
CA ALA A 111 6.89 -5.45 9.89
C ALA A 111 8.12 -4.58 10.22
N GLY A 112 8.72 -4.77 11.39
CA GLY A 112 9.91 -4.01 11.80
C GLY A 112 9.91 -3.62 13.27
N ALA A 113 10.96 -2.92 13.69
CA ALA A 113 11.02 -2.33 15.02
C ALA A 113 10.34 -0.95 15.01
N PRO A 114 9.67 -0.51 16.08
CA PRO A 114 9.08 0.83 16.15
C PRO A 114 10.13 1.92 15.90
N ALA A 115 9.80 2.89 15.04
CA ALA A 115 10.67 4.03 14.80
C ALA A 115 10.63 4.98 16.00
N LYS A 116 11.80 5.33 16.53
CA LYS A 116 11.95 6.36 17.57
C LYS A 116 11.76 7.75 16.96
N SER A 117 10.94 8.58 17.61
CA SER A 117 10.69 9.96 17.20
C SER A 117 11.99 10.75 17.03
N GLY A 118 12.16 11.39 15.87
CA GLY A 118 13.33 12.20 15.55
C GLY A 118 14.60 11.41 15.22
N VAL A 119 14.56 10.08 15.19
CA VAL A 119 15.72 9.24 14.83
C VAL A 119 15.43 8.54 13.51
N SER A 120 16.32 8.68 12.53
CA SER A 120 16.21 7.93 11.28
C SER A 120 16.42 6.44 11.52
N CYS A 121 15.75 5.59 10.75
CA CYS A 121 15.88 4.14 10.91
C CYS A 121 17.32 3.66 10.77
N THR A 122 18.07 4.24 9.84
CA THR A 122 19.50 3.90 9.64
C THR A 122 20.41 4.29 10.80
N ASN A 123 19.94 5.16 11.71
CA ASN A 123 20.64 5.48 12.97
C ASN A 123 20.12 4.63 14.15
N GLN A 124 19.00 3.91 13.98
CA GLN A 124 18.41 3.05 15.01
C GLN A 124 18.85 1.59 14.86
N ILE A 125 18.98 1.10 13.63
CA ILE A 125 19.28 -0.29 13.28
C ILE A 125 20.48 -0.30 12.33
N ASN A 126 21.33 -1.31 12.46
CA ASN A 126 22.43 -1.53 11.53
C ASN A 126 21.93 -2.22 10.25
N TYR A 127 21.97 -1.51 9.12
CA TYR A 127 21.60 -2.00 7.79
C TYR A 127 22.81 -2.37 6.92
N ALA A 128 23.96 -2.69 7.53
CA ALA A 128 25.12 -3.13 6.76
C ALA A 128 24.79 -4.34 5.88
N GLY A 129 24.98 -4.19 4.57
CA GLY A 129 24.68 -5.23 3.56
C GLY A 129 23.22 -5.27 3.09
N ASP A 130 22.36 -4.37 3.58
CA ASP A 130 21.02 -4.17 3.02
C ASP A 130 21.14 -3.58 1.60
N PRO A 131 20.48 -4.18 0.59
CA PRO A 131 20.53 -3.67 -0.78
C PRO A 131 19.74 -2.36 -0.95
N ARG A 132 18.78 -2.06 -0.09
CA ARG A 132 17.98 -0.84 -0.16
C ARG A 132 18.79 0.36 0.29
N SER A 133 18.48 1.51 -0.29
CA SER A 133 19.17 2.74 0.09
C SER A 133 18.77 3.22 1.49
N ASN A 134 19.66 3.95 2.17
CA ASN A 134 19.34 4.59 3.45
C ASN A 134 18.11 5.49 3.37
N ALA A 135 17.91 6.18 2.23
CA ALA A 135 16.76 7.05 2.01
C ALA A 135 15.46 6.24 1.98
N GLU A 136 15.42 5.16 1.20
CA GLU A 136 14.28 4.26 1.11
C GLU A 136 13.91 3.66 2.47
N ILE A 137 14.90 3.15 3.21
CA ILE A 137 14.70 2.59 4.56
C ILE A 137 14.10 3.64 5.51
N ASN A 138 14.59 4.88 5.45
CA ASN A 138 14.08 5.96 6.28
C ASN A 138 12.68 6.41 5.85
N SER A 139 12.36 6.40 4.55
CA SER A 139 11.02 6.68 4.04
C SER A 139 10.01 5.62 4.52
N ILE A 140 10.35 4.34 4.42
CA ILE A 140 9.50 3.25 4.97
C ILE A 140 9.28 3.47 6.48
N GLY A 141 10.35 3.84 7.21
CA GLY A 141 10.28 4.19 8.62
C GLY A 141 9.31 5.33 8.94
N ALA A 142 9.36 6.40 8.15
CA ALA A 142 8.50 7.57 8.31
C ALA A 142 7.03 7.24 7.97
N ASP A 143 6.81 6.49 6.90
CA ASP A 143 5.46 6.17 6.39
C ASP A 143 4.73 5.17 7.28
N THR A 144 5.46 4.19 7.81
CA THR A 144 4.88 3.09 8.60
C THR A 144 5.01 3.29 10.11
N GLY A 145 5.83 4.25 10.56
CA GLY A 145 6.22 4.39 11.96
C GLY A 145 7.09 3.24 12.47
N HIS A 146 7.59 2.37 11.59
CA HIS A 146 8.40 1.21 11.93
C HIS A 146 9.60 1.10 10.99
N CYS A 147 10.78 0.90 11.57
CA CYS A 147 12.00 0.63 10.85
C CYS A 147 11.98 -0.82 10.32
N PRO A 148 12.07 -1.01 9.00
CA PRO A 148 11.99 -2.34 8.41
C PRO A 148 13.14 -3.22 8.91
N ALA A 149 12.95 -4.54 8.91
CA ALA A 149 14.07 -5.44 9.16
C ALA A 149 15.12 -5.29 8.04
N PRO A 150 16.42 -5.37 8.33
CA PRO A 150 17.45 -5.39 7.30
C PRO A 150 17.25 -6.56 6.33
N GLU A 151 17.25 -6.27 5.04
CA GLU A 151 17.20 -7.27 3.99
C GLU A 151 18.60 -7.85 3.79
N LYS A 152 18.69 -9.17 3.70
CA LYS A 152 19.95 -9.82 3.32
C LYS A 152 19.99 -9.86 1.81
N LYS A 153 21.06 -9.28 1.21
CA LYS A 153 21.37 -9.55 -0.18
C LYS A 153 21.42 -11.07 -0.38
N SER A 154 20.58 -11.60 -1.26
CA SER A 154 20.63 -13.02 -1.60
C SER A 154 22.00 -13.30 -2.18
N THR A 155 22.78 -14.17 -1.52
CA THR A 155 24.03 -14.67 -2.11
C THR A 155 23.65 -15.40 -3.39
N PRO A 156 24.22 -15.02 -4.56
CA PRO A 156 23.97 -15.77 -5.79
C PRO A 156 24.26 -17.25 -5.57
N ALA A 157 23.34 -18.12 -6.00
CA ALA A 157 23.54 -19.55 -5.89
C ALA A 157 24.77 -19.96 -6.74
N GLY A 158 25.56 -20.89 -6.22
CA GLY A 158 26.74 -21.41 -6.93
C GLY A 158 28.03 -21.32 -6.13
N THR A 159 29.15 -21.55 -6.81
CA THR A 159 30.49 -21.49 -6.22
C THR A 159 31.12 -20.13 -6.48
N PRO A 160 31.79 -19.47 -5.52
CA PRO A 160 32.49 -18.21 -5.78
C PRO A 160 33.46 -18.32 -6.96
N ALA A 161 33.35 -17.38 -7.91
CA ALA A 161 34.25 -17.32 -9.05
C ALA A 161 35.67 -16.97 -8.57
N LYS A 162 36.67 -17.68 -9.08
CA LYS A 162 38.08 -17.40 -8.79
C LYS A 162 38.54 -16.27 -9.71
N SER A 163 39.21 -15.27 -9.14
CA SER A 163 39.74 -14.16 -9.92
C SER A 163 40.65 -14.67 -11.07
N GLY A 164 40.39 -14.20 -12.29
CA GLY A 164 41.13 -14.61 -13.49
C GLY A 164 40.82 -16.01 -14.02
N VAL A 165 39.89 -16.76 -13.41
CA VAL A 165 39.50 -18.12 -13.84
C VAL A 165 38.05 -18.11 -14.30
N SER A 166 37.79 -18.55 -15.53
CA SER A 166 36.43 -18.71 -16.03
C SER A 166 35.70 -19.83 -15.29
N CYS A 167 34.39 -19.73 -15.18
CA CYS A 167 33.59 -20.72 -14.48
C CYS A 167 33.70 -22.11 -15.09
N THR A 168 33.74 -22.21 -16.42
CA THR A 168 33.91 -23.48 -17.12
C THR A 168 35.30 -24.12 -16.93
N ASN A 169 36.29 -23.34 -16.51
CA ASN A 169 37.60 -23.86 -16.10
C ASN A 169 37.68 -24.13 -14.58
N GLN A 170 36.69 -23.67 -13.82
CA GLN A 170 36.62 -23.88 -12.37
C GLN A 170 35.77 -25.10 -12.00
N ILE A 171 34.67 -25.32 -12.71
CA ILE A 171 33.66 -26.36 -12.44
C ILE A 171 33.40 -27.13 -13.73
N ASN A 172 33.18 -28.44 -13.58
CA ASN A 172 32.78 -29.28 -14.70
C ASN A 172 31.27 -29.14 -14.97
N TYR A 173 30.91 -28.52 -16.10
CA TYR A 173 29.53 -28.34 -16.56
C TYR A 173 29.10 -29.38 -17.61
N ALA A 174 29.71 -30.57 -17.62
CA ALA A 174 29.29 -31.63 -18.53
C ALA A 174 27.79 -31.95 -18.37
N GLY A 175 27.06 -31.89 -19.48
CA GLY A 175 25.60 -32.09 -19.50
C GLY A 175 24.77 -30.84 -19.20
N ASP A 176 25.40 -29.69 -18.92
CA ASP A 176 24.67 -28.42 -18.84
C ASP A 176 24.23 -27.97 -20.22
N SER A 177 22.95 -27.61 -20.34
CA SER A 177 22.37 -27.13 -21.60
C SER A 177 22.81 -25.71 -21.96
N ARG A 178 23.30 -24.94 -20.99
CA ARG A 178 23.78 -23.57 -21.22
C ARG A 178 25.15 -23.58 -21.88
N SER A 179 25.39 -22.59 -22.73
CA SER A 179 26.69 -22.45 -23.37
C SER A 179 27.78 -22.04 -22.36
N ASN A 180 29.04 -22.39 -22.67
CA ASN A 180 30.18 -21.95 -21.88
C ASN A 180 30.26 -20.42 -21.76
N ALA A 181 29.86 -19.69 -22.81
CA ALA A 181 29.81 -18.23 -22.79
C ALA A 181 28.78 -17.74 -21.77
N GLU A 182 27.56 -18.26 -21.81
CA GLU A 182 26.50 -17.90 -20.85
C GLU A 182 26.91 -18.19 -19.41
N ILE A 183 27.48 -19.38 -19.14
CA ILE A 183 27.95 -19.77 -17.80
C ILE A 183 29.03 -18.80 -17.29
N ASN A 184 29.97 -18.43 -18.15
CA ASN A 184 31.04 -17.50 -17.80
C ASN A 184 30.53 -16.06 -17.62
N SER A 185 29.54 -15.64 -18.40
CA SER A 185 28.86 -14.35 -18.23
C SER A 185 28.14 -14.28 -16.89
N ILE A 186 27.36 -15.30 -16.51
CA ILE A 186 26.71 -15.36 -15.19
C ILE A 186 27.77 -15.28 -14.07
N GLY A 187 28.88 -15.99 -14.23
CA GLY A 187 30.02 -15.94 -13.31
C GLY A 187 30.63 -14.55 -13.15
N ALA A 188 30.82 -13.84 -14.26
CA ALA A 188 31.36 -12.49 -14.28
C ALA A 188 30.39 -11.47 -13.66
N ASP A 189 29.09 -11.60 -13.95
CA ASP A 189 28.06 -10.66 -13.50
C ASP A 189 27.75 -10.81 -12.01
N THR A 190 27.70 -12.06 -11.54
CA THR A 190 27.30 -12.36 -10.17
C THR A 190 28.49 -12.50 -9.22
N GLY A 191 29.69 -12.76 -9.74
CA GLY A 191 30.84 -13.19 -8.95
C GLY A 191 30.78 -14.66 -8.49
N TYR A 192 29.78 -15.42 -8.96
CA TYR A 192 29.57 -16.82 -8.61
C TYR A 192 29.33 -17.67 -9.87
N CYS A 193 30.08 -18.75 -9.98
CA CYS A 193 29.87 -19.78 -10.97
C CYS A 193 28.57 -20.53 -10.67
N PRO A 194 27.58 -20.48 -11.57
CA PRO A 194 26.24 -20.99 -11.30
C PRO A 194 26.26 -22.51 -11.05
N PRO A 195 25.26 -23.07 -10.34
CA PRO A 195 25.12 -24.52 -10.24
C PRO A 195 24.96 -25.16 -11.62
N VAL A 196 25.47 -26.39 -11.78
CA VAL A 196 25.26 -27.19 -12.99
C VAL A 196 23.78 -27.53 -13.12
N LYS A 197 23.21 -27.36 -14.31
CA LYS A 197 21.85 -27.77 -14.66
C LYS A 197 21.93 -29.05 -15.50
N HIS A 198 21.01 -29.99 -15.30
CA HIS A 198 20.88 -31.22 -16.09
C HIS A 198 19.56 -31.20 -16.86
#